data_AF-A0A918CB46-F1
#
_entry.id   AF-A0A918CB46-F1
#
_cell.length_a   1.000
_cell.length_b   1.000
_cell.length_c   1.000
_cell.angle_alpha   90.00
_cell.angle_beta   90.00
_cell.angle_gamma   90.00
#
_symmetry.space_group_name_H-M   'P 1'
#
loop_
_entity.id
_entity.type
_entity.pdbx_description
1 polymer ?
#
loop_
_entity_poly.entity_id
_entity_poly.type
_entity_poly.pdbx_seq_one_letter_code
_entity_poly.pdbx_strand_id
1 'polypeptide(L)' 'MCPDCEDFARTVLLLGQLALYADTTGADLDFVEAVSPSLAASLPEPPIAEGS' A
#
# COMPACT_ATOMS: atom_id res chain seq x y z
N MET A 1 -10.45 19.85 -0.11
CA MET A 1 -9.54 18.82 0.41
C MET A 1 -10.41 17.62 0.69
N CYS A 2 -10.23 16.53 -0.06
CA CYS A 2 -11.00 15.30 0.06
C CYS A 2 -10.22 14.39 1.03
N PRO A 3 -10.68 14.16 2.27
CA PRO A 3 -9.92 13.40 3.27
C PRO A 3 -9.58 11.99 2.80
N ASP A 4 -10.53 11.30 2.16
CA ASP A 4 -10.32 9.95 1.63
C ASP A 4 -9.26 9.92 0.52
N CYS A 5 -9.15 11.00 -0.26
CA CYS A 5 -8.16 11.14 -1.31
C CYS A 5 -6.74 11.35 -0.72
N GLU A 6 -6.63 12.04 0.42
CA GLU A 6 -5.37 12.22 1.14
C GLU A 6 -4.91 10.92 1.80
N ASP A 7 -5.84 10.17 2.38
CA ASP A 7 -5.56 8.86 2.98
C ASP A 7 -5.14 7.85 1.91
N PHE A 8 -5.83 7.81 0.76
CA PHE A 8 -5.41 7.01 -0.40
C PHE A 8 -3.98 7.35 -0.83
N ALA A 9 -3.69 8.63 -1.07
CA ALA A 9 -2.36 9.07 -1.52
C ALA A 9 -1.27 8.71 -0.49
N ARG A 10 -1.59 8.83 0.81
CA ARG A 10 -0.67 8.44 1.89
C ARG A 10 -0.42 6.95 1.90
N THR A 11 -1.46 6.12 1.77
CA THR A 11 -1.33 4.65 1.74
C THR A 11 -0.51 4.20 0.53
N VAL A 12 -0.76 4.78 -0.66
CA VAL A 12 0.03 4.49 -1.87
C VAL A 12 1.49 4.89 -1.70
N LEU A 13 1.76 6.06 -1.10
CA LEU A 13 3.12 6.51 -0.83
C LEU A 13 3.85 5.54 0.13
N LEU A 14 3.19 5.12 1.21
CA LEU A 14 3.76 4.18 2.19
C LEU A 14 4.04 2.81 1.55
N LEU A 15 3.14 2.30 0.71
CA LEU A 15 3.38 1.08 -0.07
C LEU A 15 4.60 1.22 -1.00
N GLY A 16 4.73 2.36 -1.69
CA GLY A 16 5.88 2.64 -2.53
C GLY A 16 7.20 2.70 -1.73
N GLN A 17 7.19 3.33 -0.55
CA GLN A 17 8.35 3.36 0.33
C GLN A 17 8.74 1.98 0.85
N LEU A 18 7.75 1.14 1.20
CA LEU A 18 8.00 -0.23 1.62
C LEU A 18 8.60 -1.07 0.48
N ALA A 19 8.11 -0.90 -0.76
CA ALA A 19 8.68 -1.56 -1.93
C ALA A 19 10.12 -1.14 -2.20
N LEU A 20 10.43 0.16 -2.10
CA LEU A 20 11.80 0.65 -2.23
C LEU A 20 12.71 0.13 -1.11
N TYR A 21 12.20 0.03 0.13
CA TYR A 21 12.94 -0.56 1.24
C TYR A 21 13.27 -2.03 0.98
N ALA A 22 12.30 -2.81 0.50
CA ALA A 22 12.48 -4.23 0.18
C ALA A 22 13.54 -4.49 -0.89
N ASP A 23 13.78 -3.53 -1.80
CA ASP A 23 14.81 -3.60 -2.84
C ASP A 23 16.23 -3.24 -2.32
N THR A 24 16.35 -2.73 -1.08
CA THR A 24 17.66 -2.40 -0.50
C THR A 24 18.42 -3.64 -0.02
N THR A 25 19.76 -3.61 -0.13
CA THR A 25 20.60 -4.71 0.37
C THR A 25 20.51 -4.82 1.89
N GLY A 26 20.12 -5.99 2.39
CA GLY A 26 19.98 -6.25 3.83
C GLY A 26 18.67 -5.78 4.43
N ALA A 27 17.66 -5.48 3.61
CA ALA A 27 16.30 -5.22 4.07
C ALA A 27 15.74 -6.40 4.89
N ASP A 28 15.00 -6.08 5.94
CA ASP A 28 14.26 -7.05 6.73
C ASP A 28 13.01 -7.49 5.94
N LEU A 29 13.11 -8.64 5.28
CA LEU A 29 12.03 -9.18 4.47
C LEU A 29 10.88 -9.71 5.32
N ASP A 30 11.15 -10.20 6.54
CA ASP A 30 10.10 -10.66 7.45
C ASP A 30 9.21 -9.48 7.88
N PHE A 31 9.83 -8.32 8.12
CA PHE A 31 9.10 -7.06 8.34
C PHE A 31 8.24 -6.67 7.13
N VAL A 32 8.80 -6.72 5.91
CA VAL A 32 8.08 -6.39 4.68
C VAL A 32 6.88 -7.32 4.50
N GLU A 33 7.05 -8.62 4.68
CA GLU A 33 5.98 -9.62 4.57
C GLU A 33 4.90 -9.40 5.64
N ALA A 34 5.28 -9.07 6.87
CA ALA A 34 4.32 -8.82 7.94
C ALA A 34 3.49 -7.54 7.73
N VAL A 35 4.10 -6.46 7.20
CA VAL A 35 3.46 -5.14 7.11
C VAL A 35 2.69 -4.95 5.80
N SER A 36 3.16 -5.53 4.69
CA SER A 36 2.57 -5.33 3.36
C SER A 36 1.05 -5.60 3.30
N PRO A 37 0.51 -6.70 3.87
CA PRO A 37 -0.92 -6.98 3.81
C PRO A 37 -1.77 -5.91 4.52
N SER A 38 -1.28 -5.38 5.64
CA SER A 38 -2.00 -4.36 6.43
C SER A 38 -2.07 -3.02 5.68
N LEU A 39 -0.99 -2.63 5.02
CA LEU A 39 -0.98 -1.43 4.17
C LEU A 39 -1.85 -1.61 2.93
N ALA A 40 -1.78 -2.76 2.27
CA ALA A 40 -2.60 -3.05 1.10
C ALA A 40 -4.10 -3.06 1.44
N ALA A 41 -4.49 -3.62 2.59
CA ALA A 41 -5.86 -3.62 3.08
C ALA A 41 -6.41 -2.22 3.42
N SER A 42 -5.53 -1.22 3.56
CA SER A 42 -5.94 0.17 3.79
C SER A 42 -6.27 0.92 2.49
N LEU A 43 -6.06 0.30 1.33
CA LEU A 43 -6.52 0.85 0.05
C LEU A 43 -8.05 0.71 -0.06
N PRO A 44 -8.73 1.68 -0.69
CA PRO A 44 -10.13 1.54 -1.02
C PRO A 44 -10.33 0.35 -1.96
N GLU A 45 -11.46 -0.34 -1.80
CA GLU A 45 -11.85 -1.44 -2.69
C GLU A 45 -11.88 -0.92 -4.14
N PRO A 46 -11.31 -1.66 -5.11
CA PRO A 46 -11.45 -1.30 -6.50
C PRO A 46 -12.94 -1.20 -6.89
N PRO A 47 -13.29 -0.30 -7.82
CA PRO A 47 -14.65 -0.28 -8.34
C PRO A 47 -14.97 -1.65 -8.92
N ILE A 48 -15.99 -2.31 -8.38
CA ILE A 48 -16.54 -3.54 -8.95
C ILE A 48 -16.90 -3.23 -10.40
N ALA A 49 -16.38 -4.00 -11.34
CA ALA A 49 -16.75 -3.87 -12.75
C ALA A 49 -18.23 -4.29 -12.90
N GLU A 50 -19.16 -3.38 -12.65
CA GLU A 50 -20.57 -3.57 -12.95
C GLU A 50 -20.73 -3.51 -14.47
N GLY A 51 -20.75 -4.68 -15.10
CA GLY A 51 -21.06 -4.84 -16.52
C GLY A 51 -20.14 -5.81 -17.26
N SER A 52 -20.47 -7.09 -17.21
CA SER A 52 -20.19 -8.05 -18.29
C SER A 52 -21.38 -8.98 -18.45
#